data_AF-A0A537CA62-F1
#
_entry.id   AF-A0A537CA62-F1
#
_cell.length_a   1.000
_cell.length_b   1.000
_cell.length_c   1.000
_cell.angle_alpha   90.00
_cell.angle_beta   90.00
_cell.angle_gamma   90.00
#
_symmetry.space_group_name_H-M   'P 1'
#
loop_
_entity.id
_entity.type
_entity.pdbx_description
1 polymer ?
#
loop_
_entity_poly.entity_id
_entity_poly.type
_entity_poly.pdbx_seq_one_letter_code
_entity_poly.pdbx_strand_id
1 'polypeptide(L)' 'MSVLMRSLALAAAALAATPAAQAQAYPAKPVRLIVPYPAGGATDFFARTVFTKMS' A
#
# COMPACT_ATOMS: atom_id res chain seq x y z
N MET A 1 29.05 -27.42 20.27
CA MET A 1 29.20 -26.11 19.59
C MET A 1 28.83 -26.17 18.10
N SER A 2 29.28 -27.18 17.36
CA SER A 2 29.08 -27.33 15.91
C SER A 2 27.62 -27.46 15.45
N VAL A 3 26.75 -28.16 16.21
CA VAL A 3 25.32 -28.30 15.87
C VAL A 3 24.55 -26.98 16.05
N LEU A 4 24.90 -26.19 17.06
CA LEU A 4 24.30 -24.88 17.31
C LEU A 4 24.66 -23.87 16.21
N MET A 5 25.93 -23.87 15.76
CA MET A 5 26.33 -23.03 14.64
C MET A 5 25.65 -23.42 13.31
N ARG A 6 25.48 -24.73 13.06
CA ARG A 6 24.78 -25.21 11.86
C ARG A 6 23.30 -24.83 11.84
N SER A 7 22.61 -24.97 12.97
CA SER A 7 21.21 -24.57 13.10
C SER A 7 21.02 -23.07 12.93
N LEU A 8 21.94 -22.26 13.47
CA LEU A 8 21.92 -20.80 13.28
C LEU A 8 22.14 -20.40 11.82
N ALA A 9 23.07 -21.06 11.12
CA ALA A 9 23.33 -20.81 9.70
C ALA A 9 22.11 -21.18 8.82
N LEU A 10 21.44 -22.30 9.13
CA LEU A 10 20.21 -22.71 8.46
C LEU A 10 19.06 -21.71 8.67
N ALA A 11 18.89 -21.21 9.90
CA ALA A 11 17.88 -20.21 10.21
C ALA A 11 18.13 -18.88 9.47
N ALA A 12 19.40 -18.43 9.43
CA ALA A 12 19.78 -17.23 8.70
C ALA A 12 19.55 -17.37 7.18
N ALA A 13 19.90 -18.53 6.61
CA ALA A 13 19.64 -18.83 5.20
C ALA A 13 18.13 -18.85 4.87
N ALA A 14 17.31 -19.42 5.75
CA ALA A 14 15.85 -19.43 5.59
C ALA A 14 15.25 -18.01 5.63
N LEU A 15 15.78 -17.13 6.48
CA LEU A 15 15.33 -15.75 6.58
C LEU A 15 15.79 -14.91 5.37
N ALA A 16 16.97 -15.17 4.83
CA ALA A 16 17.46 -14.50 3.63
C ALA A 16 16.74 -14.97 2.34
N ALA A 17 16.15 -16.17 2.36
CA ALA A 17 15.42 -16.73 1.22
C ALA A 17 13.97 -16.21 1.10
N THR A 18 13.46 -15.42 2.06
CA THR A 18 12.11 -14.86 1.95
C THR A 18 12.07 -13.78 0.86
N PRO A 19 11.16 -13.87 -0.13
CA PRO A 19 10.97 -12.81 -1.12
C PRO A 19 10.64 -11.49 -0.44
N ALA A 20 11.26 -10.40 -0.90
CA ALA A 20 10.88 -9.06 -0.45
C ALA A 20 9.43 -8.77 -0.86
N ALA A 21 8.56 -8.48 0.11
CA ALA A 21 7.21 -8.04 -0.16
C ALA A 21 7.26 -6.68 -0.88
N GLN A 22 6.84 -6.65 -2.15
CA GLN A 22 6.71 -5.42 -2.92
C GLN A 22 5.34 -4.81 -2.61
N ALA A 23 5.33 -3.65 -1.95
CA ALA A 23 4.10 -2.88 -1.78
C ALA A 23 3.61 -2.39 -3.15
N GLN A 24 2.32 -2.55 -3.43
CA GLN A 24 1.75 -1.99 -4.66
C GLN A 24 1.75 -0.47 -4.60
N ALA A 25 2.10 0.16 -5.73
CA ALA A 25 1.98 1.60 -5.87
C ALA A 25 0.50 2.01 -5.76
N TYR A 26 0.21 2.94 -4.85
CA TYR A 26 -1.11 3.53 -4.71
C TYR A 26 -1.18 4.81 -5.55
N PRO A 27 -2.27 5.04 -6.31
CA PRO A 27 -3.43 4.17 -6.49
C PRO A 27 -3.23 3.13 -7.61
N ALA A 28 -3.46 1.85 -7.31
CA ALA A 28 -3.38 0.77 -8.30
C ALA A 28 -4.57 0.74 -9.28
N LYS A 29 -5.63 1.52 -9.00
CA LYS A 29 -6.85 1.63 -9.81
C LYS A 29 -7.55 2.98 -9.55
N PRO A 30 -8.43 3.45 -10.46
CA PRO A 30 -9.18 4.68 -10.25
C PRO A 30 -9.93 4.67 -8.91
N VAL A 31 -9.73 5.73 -8.12
CA VAL A 31 -10.40 5.92 -6.83
C VAL A 31 -11.79 6.53 -7.09
N ARG A 32 -12.82 6.06 -6.39
CA ARG A 32 -14.17 6.64 -6.46
C ARG A 32 -14.45 7.40 -5.18
N LEU A 33 -14.58 8.71 -5.28
CA LEU A 33 -14.97 9.58 -4.16
C LEU A 33 -16.50 9.63 -4.05
N ILE A 34 -17.04 9.28 -2.88
CA ILE A 34 -18.48 9.36 -2.58
C ILE A 34 -18.74 10.67 -1.84
N VAL A 35 -19.56 11.54 -2.43
CA VAL A 35 -19.98 12.81 -1.83
C VAL A 35 -21.43 12.67 -1.39
N PRO A 36 -21.75 12.56 -0.08
CA PRO A 36 -23.12 12.37 0.41
C PRO A 36 -23.91 13.70 0.44
N TYR A 37 -23.79 14.48 -0.62
CA TYR A 37 -24.45 15.78 -0.79
C TYR A 37 -25.01 15.86 -2.22
N PRO A 38 -26.04 16.69 -2.46
CA PRO A 38 -26.57 16.90 -3.80
C PRO A 38 -25.47 17.35 -4.79
N ALA A 39 -25.60 16.92 -6.04
CA ALA A 39 -24.73 17.37 -7.11
C ALA A 39 -24.85 18.89 -7.30
N GLY A 40 -23.72 19.57 -7.54
CA GLY A 40 -23.68 21.03 -7.69
C GLY A 40 -23.72 21.83 -6.39
N GLY A 41 -23.72 21.18 -5.22
CA GLY A 41 -23.53 21.86 -3.93
C GLY A 41 -22.07 22.28 -3.69
N ALA A 42 -21.83 23.16 -2.72
CA ALA A 42 -20.48 23.61 -2.36
C ALA A 42 -19.52 22.43 -2.05
N THR A 43 -20.04 21.38 -1.41
CA THR A 43 -19.31 20.14 -1.11
C THR A 43 -18.93 19.32 -2.36
N ASP A 44 -19.80 19.26 -3.38
CA ASP A 44 -19.50 18.60 -4.66
C ASP A 44 -18.43 19.39 -5.45
N PHE A 45 -18.54 20.72 -5.49
CA PHE A 45 -17.53 21.57 -6.12
C PHE A 45 -16.15 21.40 -5.48
N PHE A 46 -16.07 21.49 -4.15
CA PHE A 46 -14.82 21.29 -3.42
C PHE A 46 -14.24 19.89 -3.67
N ALA A 47 -15.08 18.86 -3.59
CA ALA A 47 -14.67 17.47 -3.84
C ALA A 47 -14.09 17.30 -5.25
N ARG A 48 -14.72 17.86 -6.29
CA ARG A 48 -14.21 17.83 -7.67
C ARG A 48 -12.87 18.55 -7.80
N THR A 49 -12.72 19.72 -7.19
CA THR A 49 -11.46 20.49 -7.27
C THR A 49 -10.30 19.77 -6.58
N VAL A 50 -10.53 19.24 -5.38
CA VAL A 50 -9.49 18.53 -4.62
C VAL A 50 -9.12 17.22 -5.29
N PHE A 51 -10.12 16.44 -5.69
CA PHE A 51 -9.89 15.13 -6.30
C PHE A 51 -9.19 15.22 -7.65
N THR A 52 -9.48 16.25 -8.46
CA THR A 52 -8.77 16.51 -9.72
C THR A 52 -7.27 16.79 -9.52
N LYS A 53 -6.86 17.33 -8.36
CA LYS A 53 -5.45 17.59 -8.02
C LYS A 53 -4.73 16.43 -7.35
N MET A 54 -5.43 15.34 -7.02
CA MET A 54 -4.85 14.12 -6.44
C MET A 54 -4.41 13.10 -7.50
N SER A 55 -4.71 13.37 -8.76
CA SER A 55 -4.29 12.60 -9.95
C SER A 55 -2.91 13.00 -10.45
#